data_AF-A0A2X2TAX0-F1
#
_entry.id   AF-A0A2X2TAX0-F1
#
_cell.length_a   1.000
_cell.length_b   1.000
_cell.length_c   1.000
_cell.angle_alpha   90.00
_cell.angle_beta   90.00
_cell.angle_gamma   90.00
#
_symmetry.space_group_name_H-M   'P 1'
#
loop_
_entity.id
_entity.type
_entity.pdbx_description
1 polymer ?
#
loop_
_entity_poly.entity_id
_entity_poly.type
_entity_poly.pdbx_seq_one_letter_code
_entity_poly.pdbx_strand_id
1 'polypeptide(L)'
;MGVLPEEVMVICQRLAKLMEALRSLSEALLNDLSEKTASHDIVRLHRALLQMNRALGFFEAQSKLWKLAAMEQASGAPVSKWVTREIREGQPHLFFHCVGIRVSDQLEKMLWRKVPHVIVTSATLRSLNRFDRLQEMSGLREKAGDRFIHLDSPFNHIEQGKIVIPKMRFEPLMEHEAQHIAEMAAFFRAQLAQGEHKAMLVLFASGRAMQQFLTHVTDLRLMLLVQGDQPRYRLVELHRKRV
;
A
#
# COMPACT_ATOMS: atom_id res chain seq x y z
N MET A 1 12.83 16.26 -7.73
CA MET A 1 13.13 15.28 -6.65
C MET A 1 13.65 14.01 -7.30
N GLY A 2 14.67 13.37 -6.72
CA GLY A 2 15.19 12.08 -7.20
C GLY A 2 16.24 12.13 -8.33
N VAL A 3 16.79 13.31 -8.66
CA VAL A 3 17.93 13.42 -9.57
C VAL A 3 19.19 12.99 -8.83
N LEU A 4 19.88 11.99 -9.34
CA LEU A 4 21.15 11.51 -8.80
C LEU A 4 22.30 12.24 -9.51
N PRO A 5 23.44 12.47 -8.84
CA PRO A 5 24.65 12.90 -9.51
C PRO A 5 25.01 11.94 -10.66
N GLU A 6 25.58 12.46 -11.75
CA GLU A 6 25.89 11.66 -12.94
C GLU A 6 26.76 10.44 -12.62
N GLU A 7 27.77 10.61 -11.77
CA GLU A 7 28.64 9.53 -11.30
C GLU A 7 27.84 8.40 -10.62
N VAL A 8 26.90 8.77 -9.73
CA VAL A 8 26.01 7.83 -9.06
C VAL A 8 25.07 7.17 -10.05
N MET A 9 24.66 7.90 -11.09
CA MET A 9 23.77 7.40 -12.12
C MET A 9 24.42 6.28 -12.94
N VAL A 10 25.68 6.48 -13.34
CA VAL A 10 26.49 5.45 -14.01
C VAL A 10 26.63 4.20 -13.14
N ILE A 11 26.87 4.38 -11.84
CA ILE A 11 26.95 3.25 -10.88
C ILE A 11 25.61 2.51 -10.83
N CYS A 12 24.47 3.20 -10.71
CA CYS A 12 23.15 2.58 -10.68
C CYS A 12 22.84 1.79 -11.95
N GLN A 13 23.19 2.33 -13.13
CA GLN A 13 23.01 1.64 -14.41
C GLN A 13 23.86 0.36 -14.49
N ARG A 14 25.11 0.41 -14.01
CA ARG A 14 25.97 -0.77 -13.94
C ARG A 14 25.39 -1.82 -12.98
N LEU A 15 24.98 -1.41 -11.79
CA LEU A 15 24.37 -2.29 -10.79
C LEU A 15 23.07 -2.92 -11.31
N ALA A 16 22.25 -2.17 -12.06
CA ALA A 16 21.03 -2.71 -12.68
C ALA A 16 21.33 -3.86 -13.64
N LYS A 17 22.36 -3.72 -14.49
CA LYS A 17 22.79 -4.77 -15.42
C LYS A 17 23.34 -5.99 -14.68
N LEU A 18 24.22 -5.78 -13.70
CA LEU A 18 24.85 -6.86 -12.94
C LEU A 18 23.83 -7.65 -12.11
N MET A 19 22.91 -6.96 -11.44
CA MET A 19 21.87 -7.60 -10.62
C MET A 19 20.85 -8.33 -11.48
N GLU A 20 20.57 -7.83 -12.69
CA GLU A 20 19.74 -8.58 -13.63
C GLU A 20 20.41 -9.86 -14.11
N ALA A 21 21.71 -9.81 -14.42
CA ALA A 21 22.47 -11.01 -14.78
C ALA A 21 22.48 -12.05 -13.63
N LEU A 22 22.72 -11.60 -12.38
CA LEU A 22 22.65 -12.48 -11.20
C LEU A 22 21.25 -13.07 -11.00
N ARG A 23 20.19 -12.28 -11.19
CA ARG A 23 18.81 -12.77 -11.14
C ARG A 23 18.57 -13.87 -12.18
N SER A 24 18.95 -13.63 -13.44
CA SER A 24 18.78 -14.61 -14.54
C SER A 24 19.59 -15.88 -14.32
N LEU A 25 20.84 -15.78 -13.85
CA LEU A 25 21.65 -16.95 -13.50
C LEU A 25 21.03 -17.73 -12.34
N SER A 26 20.45 -17.02 -11.38
CA SER A 26 19.80 -17.65 -10.23
C SER A 26 18.53 -18.42 -10.61
N GLU A 27 17.74 -17.85 -11.50
CA GLU A 27 16.56 -18.47 -12.09
C GLU A 27 16.95 -19.73 -12.90
N ALA A 28 18.01 -19.65 -13.72
CA ALA A 28 18.51 -20.79 -14.47
C ALA A 28 18.99 -21.94 -13.57
N LEU A 29 19.74 -21.63 -12.50
CA LEU A 29 20.20 -22.64 -11.54
C LEU A 29 19.03 -23.26 -10.77
N LEU A 30 18.01 -22.47 -10.41
CA LEU A 30 16.81 -22.99 -9.76
C LEU A 30 16.07 -23.99 -10.67
N ASN A 31 15.94 -23.68 -11.96
CA ASN A 31 15.32 -24.56 -12.95
C ASN A 31 16.11 -25.87 -13.09
N ASP A 32 17.44 -25.80 -13.24
CA ASP A 32 18.32 -26.97 -13.34
C ASP A 32 18.24 -27.86 -12.07
N LEU A 33 18.26 -27.25 -10.88
CA LEU A 33 18.09 -28.00 -9.63
C LEU A 33 16.71 -28.67 -9.53
N SER A 34 15.67 -28.04 -10.07
CA SER A 34 14.31 -28.59 -10.02
C SER A 34 14.15 -29.80 -10.94
N GLU A 35 14.84 -29.82 -12.08
CA GLU A 35 14.87 -30.98 -12.99
C GLU A 35 15.62 -32.18 -12.38
N LYS A 36 16.60 -31.95 -11.50
CA LYS A 36 17.41 -32.99 -10.84
C LYS A 36 16.72 -33.71 -9.68
N THR A 37 15.46 -33.37 -9.38
CA THR A 37 14.68 -33.92 -8.26
C THR A 37 14.44 -35.44 -8.35
N ALA A 38 14.50 -36.01 -9.56
CA ALA A 38 14.29 -37.44 -9.76
C ALA A 38 15.57 -38.31 -9.63
N SER A 39 16.77 -37.72 -9.60
CA SER A 39 18.04 -38.46 -9.78
C SER A 39 19.08 -38.28 -8.67
N HIS A 40 18.81 -37.43 -7.67
CA HIS A 40 19.77 -37.05 -6.63
C HIS A 40 19.19 -37.15 -5.21
N ASP A 41 20.04 -37.08 -4.19
CA ASP A 41 19.66 -37.04 -2.77
C ASP A 41 18.65 -35.91 -2.50
N ILE A 42 17.40 -36.32 -2.23
CA ILE A 42 16.24 -35.46 -2.07
C ILE A 42 16.45 -34.43 -0.95
N VAL A 43 17.12 -34.80 0.15
CA VAL A 43 17.29 -33.91 1.31
C VAL A 43 18.28 -32.80 1.00
N ARG A 44 19.41 -33.14 0.34
CA ARG A 44 20.42 -32.15 -0.06
C ARG A 44 19.87 -31.23 -1.14
N LEU A 45 19.16 -31.79 -2.12
CA LEU A 45 18.55 -31.02 -3.20
C LEU A 45 17.48 -30.06 -2.66
N HIS A 46 16.60 -30.53 -1.77
CA HIS A 46 15.57 -29.68 -1.18
C HIS A 46 16.18 -28.50 -0.40
N ARG A 47 17.27 -28.73 0.35
CA ARG A 47 17.99 -27.65 1.05
C ARG A 47 18.57 -26.64 0.06
N ALA A 48 19.19 -27.11 -1.02
CA ALA A 48 19.74 -26.24 -2.06
C ALA A 48 18.64 -25.41 -2.74
N LEU A 49 17.51 -26.03 -3.08
CA LEU A 49 16.33 -25.34 -3.64
C LEU A 49 15.80 -24.25 -2.71
N LEU A 50 15.71 -24.52 -1.39
CA LEU A 50 15.26 -23.50 -0.42
C LEU A 50 16.23 -22.32 -0.33
N GLN A 51 17.54 -22.58 -0.32
CA GLN A 51 18.55 -21.52 -0.33
C GLN A 51 18.49 -20.70 -1.62
N MET A 52 18.32 -21.39 -2.75
CA MET A 52 18.27 -20.74 -4.06
C MET A 52 17.01 -19.90 -4.26
N ASN A 53 15.85 -20.36 -3.78
CA ASN A 53 14.62 -19.58 -3.78
C ASN A 53 14.77 -18.29 -2.97
N ARG A 54 15.42 -18.34 -1.79
CA ARG A 54 15.70 -17.13 -1.00
C ARG A 54 16.64 -16.18 -1.72
N ALA A 55 17.70 -16.70 -2.34
CA ALA A 55 18.65 -15.91 -3.11
C ALA A 55 17.99 -15.26 -4.33
N LEU A 56 17.15 -16.00 -5.06
CA LEU A 56 16.40 -15.47 -6.19
C LEU A 56 15.48 -14.33 -5.76
N GLY A 57 14.70 -14.49 -4.69
CA GLY A 57 13.85 -13.42 -4.16
C GLY A 57 14.63 -12.16 -3.77
N PHE A 58 15.83 -12.33 -3.19
CA PHE A 58 16.73 -11.22 -2.92
C PHE A 58 17.21 -10.54 -4.20
N PHE A 59 17.69 -11.28 -5.19
CA PHE A 59 18.16 -10.72 -6.47
C PHE A 59 17.03 -10.07 -7.29
N GLU A 60 15.80 -10.58 -7.20
CA GLU A 60 14.63 -9.93 -7.78
C GLU A 60 14.36 -8.57 -7.17
N ALA A 61 14.38 -8.48 -5.84
CA ALA A 61 14.19 -7.21 -5.13
C ALA A 61 15.30 -6.22 -5.49
N GLN A 62 16.56 -6.66 -5.49
CA GLN A 62 17.71 -5.83 -5.85
C GLN A 62 17.65 -5.40 -7.33
N SER A 63 17.35 -6.32 -8.25
CA SER A 63 17.19 -5.99 -9.67
C SER A 63 16.12 -4.91 -9.88
N LYS A 64 14.96 -5.03 -9.23
CA LYS A 64 13.90 -4.01 -9.29
C LYS A 64 14.37 -2.66 -8.76
N LEU A 65 15.06 -2.63 -7.60
CA LEU A 65 15.62 -1.41 -7.03
C LEU A 65 16.57 -0.72 -8.00
N TRP A 66 17.57 -1.43 -8.50
CA TRP A 66 18.59 -0.82 -9.35
C TRP A 66 18.05 -0.45 -10.74
N LYS A 67 17.11 -1.23 -11.29
CA LYS A 67 16.40 -0.86 -12.53
C LYS A 67 15.66 0.47 -12.36
N LEU A 68 14.91 0.66 -11.25
CA LEU A 68 14.23 1.93 -10.99
C LEU A 68 15.23 3.06 -10.69
N ALA A 69 16.28 2.77 -9.92
CA ALA A 69 17.33 3.74 -9.62
C ALA A 69 17.98 4.28 -10.89
N ALA A 70 18.22 3.39 -11.87
CA ALA A 70 18.80 3.65 -13.19
C ALA A 70 17.93 4.53 -14.12
N MET A 71 16.65 4.72 -13.80
CA MET A 71 15.69 5.48 -14.62
C MET A 71 15.48 6.89 -14.05
N GLU A 72 15.45 7.90 -14.91
CA GLU A 72 15.02 9.24 -14.51
C GLU A 72 13.50 9.32 -14.35
N GLN A 73 12.78 8.74 -15.31
CA GLN A 73 11.33 8.68 -15.34
C GLN A 73 10.82 7.26 -15.57
N ALA A 74 9.65 6.96 -15.00
CA ALA A 74 8.88 5.75 -15.25
C ALA A 74 7.43 6.14 -15.51
N SER A 75 6.84 5.64 -16.61
CA SER A 75 5.46 5.95 -17.01
C SER A 75 5.18 7.48 -17.12
N GLY A 76 6.15 8.23 -17.65
CA GLY A 76 6.04 9.69 -17.82
C GLY A 76 6.09 10.51 -16.52
N ALA A 77 6.47 9.90 -15.38
CA ALA A 77 6.66 10.60 -14.11
C ALA A 77 8.07 10.34 -13.56
N PRO A 78 8.66 11.28 -12.80
CA PRO A 78 9.97 11.08 -12.19
C PRO A 78 9.95 9.90 -11.20
N VAL A 79 11.08 9.22 -11.09
CA VAL A 79 11.29 8.22 -10.04
C VAL A 79 11.77 8.93 -8.77
N SER A 80 11.04 8.75 -7.68
CA SER A 80 11.45 9.26 -6.35
C SER A 80 12.59 8.40 -5.81
N LYS A 81 13.69 9.04 -5.42
CA LYS A 81 14.89 8.37 -4.90
C LYS A 81 15.39 9.08 -3.65
N TRP A 82 15.65 8.34 -2.58
CA TRP A 82 16.19 8.89 -1.33
C TRP A 82 16.96 7.83 -0.54
N VAL A 83 17.81 8.29 0.39
CA VAL A 83 18.55 7.44 1.33
C VAL A 83 18.04 7.71 2.73
N THR A 84 17.82 6.65 3.52
CA THR A 84 17.64 6.77 4.97
C THR A 84 18.80 6.12 5.70
N ARG A 85 19.19 6.70 6.83
CA ARG A 85 20.18 6.13 7.75
C ARG A 85 19.49 5.79 9.06
N GLU A 86 19.52 4.52 9.44
CA GLU A 86 18.99 4.04 10.71
C GLU A 86 20.13 3.46 11.55
N ILE A 87 20.15 3.74 12.85
CA ILE A 87 21.11 3.11 13.76
C ILE A 87 20.41 1.92 14.40
N ARG A 88 20.93 0.70 14.17
CA ARG A 88 20.43 -0.53 14.80
C ARG A 88 21.59 -1.20 15.52
N GLU A 89 21.39 -1.55 16.78
CA GLU A 89 22.44 -2.18 17.61
C GLU A 89 23.78 -1.41 17.62
N GLY A 90 23.70 -0.06 17.60
CA GLY A 90 24.87 0.81 17.55
C GLY A 90 25.56 0.92 16.19
N GLN A 91 25.12 0.17 15.17
CA GLN A 91 25.68 0.22 13.82
C GLN A 91 24.80 1.05 12.86
N PRO A 92 25.39 1.89 12.00
CA PRO A 92 24.65 2.62 10.99
C PRO A 92 24.28 1.71 9.81
N HIS A 93 22.99 1.58 9.52
CA HIS A 93 22.44 0.94 8.34
C HIS A 93 21.93 2.01 7.37
N LEU A 94 22.36 1.91 6.11
CA LEU A 94 21.88 2.77 5.02
C LEU A 94 20.87 2.00 4.18
N PHE A 95 19.73 2.64 3.91
CA PHE A 95 18.71 2.14 2.99
C PHE A 95 18.58 3.10 1.83
N PHE A 96 18.59 2.55 0.61
CA PHE A 96 18.32 3.31 -0.60
C PHE A 96 16.95 2.93 -1.14
N HIS A 97 16.10 3.93 -1.34
CA HIS A 97 14.70 3.76 -1.73
C HIS A 97 14.49 4.34 -3.11
N CYS A 98 13.81 3.59 -3.99
CA CYS A 98 13.40 4.05 -5.31
C CYS A 98 11.93 3.69 -5.55
N VAL A 99 11.11 4.67 -5.90
CA VAL A 99 9.66 4.49 -6.10
C VAL A 99 9.23 5.18 -7.39
N GLY A 100 8.69 4.41 -8.33
CA GLY A 100 8.00 4.93 -9.50
C GLY A 100 6.62 5.46 -9.10
N ILE A 101 6.36 6.74 -9.38
CA ILE A 101 5.10 7.40 -9.00
C ILE A 101 3.93 6.95 -9.88
N ARG A 102 4.21 6.59 -11.14
CA ARG A 102 3.23 6.10 -12.11
C ARG A 102 3.60 4.70 -12.59
N VAL A 103 2.57 3.89 -12.81
CA VAL A 103 2.70 2.46 -13.18
C VAL A 103 1.93 2.10 -14.44
N SER A 104 1.42 3.08 -15.19
CA SER A 104 0.59 2.84 -16.38
C SER A 104 1.29 1.98 -17.43
N ASP A 105 2.57 2.22 -17.71
CA ASP A 105 3.31 1.45 -18.73
C ASP A 105 3.54 0.00 -18.29
N GLN A 106 3.64 -0.23 -16.98
CA GLN A 106 3.77 -1.57 -16.44
C GLN A 106 2.46 -2.35 -16.58
N LEU A 107 1.32 -1.71 -16.25
CA LEU A 107 0.00 -2.30 -16.44
C LEU A 107 -0.29 -2.58 -17.91
N GLU A 108 0.08 -1.66 -18.81
CA GLU A 108 -0.01 -1.83 -20.25
C GLU A 108 0.73 -3.09 -20.73
N LYS A 109 2.00 -3.24 -20.33
CA LYS A 109 2.83 -4.39 -20.73
C LYS A 109 2.38 -5.71 -20.10
N MET A 110 1.88 -5.68 -18.87
CA MET A 110 1.57 -6.90 -18.12
C MET A 110 0.13 -7.38 -18.30
N LEU A 111 -0.82 -6.48 -18.54
CA LEU A 111 -2.25 -6.78 -18.56
C LEU A 111 -2.89 -6.32 -19.86
N TRP A 112 -2.93 -5.01 -20.15
CA TRP A 112 -3.78 -4.47 -21.22
C TRP A 112 -3.42 -4.99 -22.61
N ARG A 113 -2.11 -5.17 -22.90
CA ARG A 113 -1.67 -5.76 -24.19
C ARG A 113 -1.80 -7.27 -24.26
N LYS A 114 -1.86 -7.96 -23.12
CA LYS A 114 -1.82 -9.43 -23.06
C LYS A 114 -3.21 -10.06 -23.05
N VAL A 115 -4.20 -9.33 -22.54
CA VAL A 115 -5.57 -9.82 -22.40
C VAL A 115 -6.48 -9.02 -23.33
N PRO A 116 -7.17 -9.64 -24.30
CA PRO A 116 -7.97 -8.92 -25.29
C PRO A 116 -9.05 -8.00 -24.69
N HIS A 117 -9.74 -8.46 -23.65
CA HIS A 117 -10.78 -7.70 -22.96
C HIS A 117 -10.68 -7.92 -21.45
N VAL A 118 -10.64 -6.82 -20.68
CA VAL A 118 -10.57 -6.86 -19.22
C VAL A 118 -11.72 -6.06 -18.62
N ILE A 119 -12.36 -6.62 -17.59
CA ILE A 119 -13.36 -5.91 -16.79
C ILE A 119 -12.70 -5.45 -15.50
N VAL A 120 -12.61 -4.13 -15.31
CA VAL A 120 -12.20 -3.51 -14.06
C VAL A 120 -13.45 -2.96 -13.37
N THR A 121 -13.84 -3.56 -12.24
CA THR A 121 -15.03 -3.15 -11.49
C THR A 121 -14.71 -2.93 -10.02
N SER A 122 -15.30 -1.89 -9.43
CA SER A 122 -15.26 -1.59 -8.00
C SER A 122 -16.32 -0.55 -7.67
N ALA A 123 -16.76 -0.54 -6.41
CA ALA A 123 -17.69 0.46 -5.89
C ALA A 123 -17.12 1.89 -5.87
N THR A 124 -15.79 2.06 -5.97
CA THR A 124 -15.11 3.35 -5.74
C THR A 124 -14.02 3.66 -6.78
N LEU A 125 -14.32 3.52 -8.07
CA LEU A 125 -13.37 3.82 -9.15
C LEU A 125 -13.28 5.31 -9.52
N ARG A 126 -14.31 6.11 -9.22
CA ARG A 126 -14.36 7.54 -9.54
C ARG A 126 -13.73 8.37 -8.43
N SER A 127 -13.10 9.48 -8.81
CA SER A 127 -12.69 10.55 -7.90
C SER A 127 -13.28 11.86 -8.40
N LEU A 128 -13.89 12.65 -7.50
CA LEU A 128 -14.57 13.90 -7.86
C LEU A 128 -15.54 13.72 -9.04
N ASN A 129 -16.35 12.66 -9.01
CA ASN A 129 -17.30 12.31 -10.08
C ASN A 129 -16.68 12.04 -11.46
N ARG A 130 -15.38 11.76 -11.56
CA ARG A 130 -14.70 11.51 -12.84
C ARG A 130 -13.79 10.29 -12.77
N PHE A 131 -13.49 9.70 -13.94
CA PHE A 131 -12.57 8.58 -14.06
C PHE A 131 -11.12 9.01 -14.35
N ASP A 132 -10.86 10.32 -14.46
CA ASP A 132 -9.56 10.88 -14.86
C ASP A 132 -8.38 10.32 -14.05
N ARG A 133 -8.53 10.22 -12.71
CA ARG A 133 -7.48 9.67 -11.85
C ARG A 133 -7.22 8.19 -12.11
N LEU A 134 -8.26 7.41 -12.39
CA LEU A 134 -8.10 6.00 -12.76
C LEU A 134 -7.39 5.90 -14.11
N GLN A 135 -7.81 6.67 -15.11
CA GLN A 135 -7.20 6.71 -16.44
C GLN A 135 -5.71 7.06 -16.36
N GLU A 136 -5.38 8.12 -15.61
CA GLU A 136 -4.00 8.58 -15.43
C GLU A 136 -3.11 7.54 -14.76
N MET A 137 -3.61 6.87 -13.71
CA MET A 137 -2.82 5.90 -12.95
C MET A 137 -2.72 4.53 -13.63
N SER A 138 -3.78 4.12 -14.33
CA SER A 138 -3.87 2.79 -14.96
C SER A 138 -3.38 2.75 -16.41
N GLY A 139 -3.38 3.89 -17.11
CA GLY A 139 -3.08 3.97 -18.53
C GLY A 139 -4.29 3.74 -19.46
N LEU A 140 -5.46 3.38 -18.92
CA LEU A 140 -6.69 3.19 -19.70
C LEU A 140 -7.16 4.51 -20.30
N ARG A 141 -7.63 4.48 -21.55
CA ARG A 141 -8.00 5.66 -22.33
C ARG A 141 -9.20 5.35 -23.23
N GLU A 142 -10.18 6.26 -23.24
CA GLU A 142 -11.32 6.16 -24.18
C GLU A 142 -10.87 6.11 -25.64
N LYS A 143 -9.81 6.85 -25.98
CA LYS A 143 -9.20 6.85 -27.34
C LYS A 143 -8.64 5.48 -27.75
N ALA A 144 -8.31 4.60 -26.80
CA ALA A 144 -7.84 3.24 -27.05
C ALA A 144 -8.99 2.23 -27.16
N GLY A 145 -10.25 2.67 -27.03
CA GLY A 145 -11.44 1.82 -27.04
C GLY A 145 -11.94 1.39 -25.66
N ASP A 146 -11.29 1.86 -24.58
CA ASP A 146 -11.72 1.56 -23.22
C ASP A 146 -13.04 2.27 -22.87
N ARG A 147 -13.91 1.58 -22.14
CA ARG A 147 -15.22 2.09 -21.73
C ARG A 147 -15.29 2.33 -20.23
N PHE A 148 -15.76 3.51 -19.84
CA PHE A 148 -15.96 3.89 -18.44
C PHE A 148 -17.44 4.06 -18.17
N ILE A 149 -18.00 3.20 -17.32
CA ILE A 149 -19.42 3.18 -17.00
C ILE A 149 -19.58 3.41 -15.51
N HIS A 150 -20.46 4.36 -15.17
CA HIS A 150 -20.93 4.57 -13.80
C HIS A 150 -22.34 4.02 -13.68
N LEU A 151 -22.57 3.27 -12.60
CA LEU A 151 -23.90 2.81 -12.21
C LEU A 151 -24.30 3.55 -10.94
N ASP A 152 -25.53 4.04 -10.91
CA ASP A 152 -26.06 4.69 -9.71
C ASP A 152 -26.30 3.68 -8.61
N SER A 153 -26.14 4.13 -7.37
CA SER A 153 -26.40 3.29 -6.21
C SER A 153 -27.90 3.02 -6.08
N PRO A 154 -28.33 1.79 -5.79
CA PRO A 154 -29.74 1.46 -5.60
C PRO A 154 -30.31 1.97 -4.26
N PHE A 155 -29.46 2.52 -3.39
CA PHE A 155 -29.83 2.95 -2.04
C PHE A 155 -30.36 4.39 -2.01
N ASN A 156 -31.41 4.62 -1.20
CA ASN A 156 -31.95 5.95 -0.94
C ASN A 156 -31.25 6.58 0.27
N HIS A 157 -30.10 7.20 0.03
CA HIS A 157 -29.24 7.75 1.08
C HIS A 157 -29.90 8.87 1.89
N ILE A 158 -30.84 9.62 1.29
CA ILE A 158 -31.53 10.74 1.95
C ILE A 158 -32.41 10.22 3.10
N GLU A 159 -33.10 9.10 2.89
CA GLU A 159 -33.96 8.48 3.91
C GLU A 159 -33.16 7.55 4.85
N GLN A 160 -32.07 6.96 4.36
CA GLN A 160 -31.29 5.96 5.10
C GLN A 160 -30.25 6.56 6.05
N GLY A 161 -29.89 7.84 5.91
CA GLY A 161 -28.85 8.43 6.74
C GLY A 161 -28.71 9.94 6.62
N LYS A 162 -27.81 10.49 7.44
CA LYS A 162 -27.49 11.91 7.47
C LYS A 162 -25.99 12.11 7.66
N ILE A 163 -25.47 13.22 7.12
CA ILE A 163 -24.12 13.69 7.40
C ILE A 163 -24.21 14.74 8.51
N VAL A 164 -23.48 14.52 9.59
CA VAL A 164 -23.35 15.46 10.70
C VAL A 164 -21.93 16.01 10.69
N ILE A 165 -21.81 17.34 10.57
CA ILE A 165 -20.53 18.05 10.70
C ILE A 165 -20.58 18.83 12.02
N PRO A 166 -19.93 18.35 13.09
CA PRO A 166 -19.90 19.07 14.36
C PRO A 166 -19.22 20.44 14.21
N LYS A 167 -19.70 21.44 14.95
CA LYS A 167 -19.08 22.76 15.02
C LYS A 167 -17.84 22.73 15.92
N MET A 168 -16.75 22.18 15.40
CA MET A 168 -15.44 22.12 16.06
C MET A 168 -14.80 23.51 16.09
N ARG A 169 -14.01 23.81 17.11
CA ARG A 169 -13.29 25.10 17.22
C ARG A 169 -11.96 25.10 16.48
N PHE A 170 -11.34 23.93 16.36
CA PHE A 170 -10.03 23.77 15.72
C PHE A 170 -10.17 22.96 14.43
N GLU A 171 -9.41 23.35 13.41
CA GLU A 171 -9.20 22.51 12.22
C GLU A 171 -8.15 21.43 12.51
N PRO A 172 -8.17 20.27 11.82
CA PRO A 172 -7.23 19.18 12.00
C PRO A 172 -5.86 19.45 11.35
N LEU A 173 -5.28 20.63 11.61
CA LEU A 173 -3.93 21.00 11.21
C LEU A 173 -2.90 20.46 12.21
N MET A 174 -1.65 20.28 11.80
CA MET A 174 -0.58 19.75 12.65
C MET A 174 -0.41 20.55 13.95
N GLU A 175 -0.54 21.88 13.88
CA GLU A 175 -0.41 22.79 15.02
C GLU A 175 -1.52 22.61 16.07
N HIS A 176 -2.72 22.20 15.64
CA HIS A 176 -3.91 22.08 16.49
C HIS A 176 -4.38 20.63 16.64
N GLU A 177 -3.57 19.65 16.22
CA GLU A 177 -3.96 18.24 16.16
C GLU A 177 -4.44 17.74 17.54
N ALA A 178 -3.75 18.13 18.61
CA ALA A 178 -4.11 17.71 19.95
C ALA A 178 -5.44 18.28 20.43
N GLN A 179 -5.68 19.56 20.17
CA GLN A 179 -6.92 20.24 20.55
C GLN A 179 -8.10 19.69 19.73
N HIS A 180 -7.91 19.48 18.43
CA HIS A 180 -8.91 18.87 17.56
C HIS A 180 -9.26 17.45 18.00
N ILE A 181 -8.26 16.61 18.33
CA ILE A 181 -8.49 15.24 18.80
C ILE A 181 -9.21 15.24 20.16
N ALA A 182 -8.87 16.14 21.06
CA ALA A 182 -9.56 16.28 22.34
C ALA A 182 -11.04 16.66 22.16
N GLU A 183 -11.35 17.58 21.25
CA GLU A 183 -12.74 17.93 20.90
C GLU A 183 -13.48 16.75 20.25
N MET A 184 -12.81 16.02 19.36
CA MET A 184 -13.37 14.84 18.71
C MET A 184 -13.73 13.77 19.75
N ALA A 185 -12.85 13.55 20.74
CA ALA A 185 -13.10 12.63 21.83
C ALA A 185 -14.26 13.09 22.72
N ALA A 186 -14.35 14.39 23.03
CA ALA A 186 -15.48 14.95 23.77
C ALA A 186 -16.82 14.76 23.02
N PHE A 187 -16.84 15.04 21.71
CA PHE A 187 -18.01 14.81 20.88
C PHE A 187 -18.40 13.32 20.82
N PHE A 188 -17.42 12.43 20.59
CA PHE A 188 -17.64 10.99 20.60
C PHE A 188 -18.25 10.50 21.92
N ARG A 189 -17.73 10.97 23.07
CA ARG A 189 -18.26 10.62 24.39
C ARG A 189 -19.71 11.09 24.56
N ALA A 190 -20.02 12.30 24.13
CA ALA A 190 -21.38 12.83 24.19
C ALA A 190 -22.34 11.97 23.33
N GLN A 191 -21.93 11.56 22.13
CA GLN A 191 -22.72 10.67 21.27
C GLN A 191 -22.89 9.27 21.88
N LEU A 192 -21.85 8.70 22.48
CA LEU A 192 -21.93 7.42 23.17
C LEU A 192 -22.89 7.49 24.36
N ALA A 193 -22.84 8.57 25.15
CA ALA A 193 -23.70 8.76 26.31
C ALA A 193 -25.20 8.91 25.96
N GLN A 194 -25.52 9.36 24.75
CA GLN A 194 -26.92 9.41 24.26
C GLN A 194 -27.52 8.02 24.07
N GLY A 195 -26.70 6.99 23.82
CA GLY A 195 -27.18 5.60 23.70
C GLY A 195 -28.05 5.31 22.47
N GLU A 196 -28.15 6.24 21.52
CA GLU A 196 -28.98 6.09 20.31
C GLU A 196 -28.40 5.10 19.29
N HIS A 197 -27.08 4.85 19.37
CA HIS A 197 -26.36 4.01 18.42
C HIS A 197 -25.91 2.70 19.07
N LYS A 198 -26.44 1.56 18.58
CA LYS A 198 -26.01 0.22 19.01
C LYS A 198 -24.58 -0.12 18.58
N ALA A 199 -24.15 0.44 17.45
CA ALA A 199 -22.85 0.17 16.84
C ALA A 199 -22.23 1.47 16.35
N MET A 200 -20.93 1.64 16.59
CA MET A 200 -20.17 2.80 16.14
C MET A 200 -18.83 2.37 15.54
N LEU A 201 -18.45 3.05 14.45
CA LEU A 201 -17.15 2.90 13.80
C LEU A 201 -16.47 4.26 13.77
N VAL A 202 -15.26 4.34 14.32
CA VAL A 202 -14.43 5.55 14.30
C VAL A 202 -13.26 5.30 13.35
N LEU A 203 -13.07 6.17 12.36
CA LEU A 203 -12.03 6.05 11.34
C LEU A 203 -10.98 7.15 11.52
N PHE A 204 -9.71 6.78 11.42
CA PHE A 204 -8.58 7.70 11.51
C PHE A 204 -7.72 7.60 10.24
N ALA A 205 -7.21 8.75 9.78
CA ALA A 205 -6.30 8.81 8.64
C ALA A 205 -4.85 8.40 8.99
N SER A 206 -4.50 8.33 10.29
CA SER A 206 -3.18 7.90 10.76
C SER A 206 -3.26 7.11 12.07
N GLY A 207 -2.32 6.18 12.24
CA GLY A 207 -2.17 5.44 13.50
C GLY A 207 -1.81 6.36 14.67
N ARG A 208 -1.05 7.43 14.42
CA ARG A 208 -0.69 8.45 15.41
C ARG A 208 -1.94 9.12 16.00
N ALA A 209 -2.84 9.61 15.14
CA ALA A 209 -4.08 10.25 15.58
C ALA A 209 -4.99 9.27 16.33
N MET A 210 -5.07 8.01 15.88
CA MET A 210 -5.82 6.96 16.58
C MET A 210 -5.27 6.74 18.00
N GLN A 211 -3.96 6.58 18.16
CA GLN A 211 -3.35 6.37 19.47
C GLN A 211 -3.57 7.56 20.40
N GLN A 212 -3.46 8.79 19.88
CA GLN A 212 -3.74 9.99 20.65
C GLN A 212 -5.21 10.10 21.05
N PHE A 213 -6.15 9.73 20.18
CA PHE A 213 -7.57 9.68 20.55
C PHE A 213 -7.82 8.66 21.68
N LEU A 214 -7.17 7.50 21.64
CA LEU A 214 -7.33 6.45 22.66
C LEU A 214 -6.89 6.90 24.07
N THR A 215 -5.96 7.86 24.18
CA THR A 215 -5.57 8.41 25.50
C THR A 215 -6.69 9.24 26.13
N HIS A 216 -7.63 9.77 25.34
CA HIS A 216 -8.79 10.52 25.80
C HIS A 216 -10.01 9.65 26.12
N VAL A 217 -9.96 8.34 25.89
CA VAL A 217 -11.08 7.38 26.09
C VAL A 217 -10.64 6.10 26.81
N THR A 218 -9.67 6.21 27.71
CA THR A 218 -9.05 5.07 28.41
C THR A 218 -10.01 4.29 29.32
N ASP A 219 -10.95 4.99 29.95
CA ASP A 219 -12.08 4.42 30.71
C ASP A 219 -13.01 3.54 29.86
N LEU A 220 -13.09 3.81 28.54
CA LEU A 220 -13.92 3.05 27.60
C LEU A 220 -13.16 1.85 26.99
N ARG A 221 -11.92 1.58 27.39
CA ARG A 221 -11.02 0.63 26.73
C ARG A 221 -11.60 -0.78 26.53
N LEU A 222 -12.37 -1.29 27.50
CA LEU A 222 -12.99 -2.62 27.43
C LEU A 222 -14.12 -2.70 26.38
N MET A 223 -14.77 -1.58 26.12
CA MET A 223 -15.82 -1.47 25.10
C MET A 223 -15.24 -1.41 23.69
N LEU A 224 -14.08 -0.77 23.53
CA LEU A 224 -13.46 -0.49 22.24
C LEU A 224 -12.78 -1.74 21.63
N LEU A 225 -13.00 -1.93 20.33
CA LEU A 225 -12.33 -2.94 19.51
C LEU A 225 -11.37 -2.21 18.55
N VAL A 226 -10.07 -2.24 18.85
CA VAL A 226 -9.06 -1.43 18.16
C VAL A 226 -8.30 -2.25 17.13
N GLN A 227 -8.11 -1.67 15.93
CA GLN A 227 -7.30 -2.29 14.88
C GLN A 227 -5.85 -2.47 15.36
N GLY A 228 -5.34 -3.70 15.30
CA GLY A 228 -4.00 -4.06 15.76
C GLY A 228 -4.01 -4.97 16.99
N ASP A 229 -5.06 -4.92 17.83
CA ASP A 229 -5.18 -5.77 19.03
C ASP A 229 -5.39 -7.26 18.67
N GLN A 230 -6.20 -7.52 17.63
CA GLN A 230 -6.52 -8.85 17.14
C GLN A 230 -6.65 -8.83 15.61
N PRO A 231 -6.61 -10.00 14.94
CA PRO A 231 -6.95 -10.08 13.52
C PRO A 231 -8.32 -9.47 13.23
N ARG A 232 -8.43 -8.71 12.14
CA ARG A 232 -9.64 -7.96 11.76
C ARG A 232 -10.92 -8.82 11.79
N TYR A 233 -10.86 -10.06 11.32
CA TYR A 233 -12.03 -10.94 11.28
C TYR A 233 -12.57 -11.23 12.69
N ARG A 234 -11.70 -11.39 13.70
CA ARG A 234 -12.12 -11.59 15.10
C ARG A 234 -12.71 -10.34 15.71
N LEU A 235 -12.15 -9.17 15.41
CA LEU A 235 -12.72 -7.90 15.86
C LEU A 235 -14.16 -7.73 15.34
N VAL A 236 -14.41 -8.03 14.06
CA VAL A 236 -15.76 -7.97 13.47
C VAL A 236 -16.68 -9.02 14.09
N GLU A 237 -16.19 -10.24 14.35
CA GLU A 237 -16.97 -11.28 15.00
C GLU A 237 -17.39 -10.89 16.44
N LEU A 238 -16.44 -10.37 17.22
CA LEU A 238 -16.71 -9.87 18.57
C LEU A 238 -17.68 -8.68 18.55
N HIS A 239 -17.55 -7.77 17.58
CA HIS A 239 -18.47 -6.66 17.40
C HIS A 239 -19.89 -7.16 17.15
N ARG A 240 -20.07 -8.11 16.21
CA ARG A 240 -21.37 -8.71 15.91
C ARG A 240 -22.00 -9.47 17.08
N LYS A 241 -21.20 -9.98 18.01
CA LYS A 241 -21.71 -10.62 19.25
C LYS A 241 -22.18 -9.61 20.30
N ARG A 242 -21.71 -8.36 20.23
CA ARG A 242 -22.02 -7.29 21.20
C ARG A 242 -23.19 -6.40 20.77
N VAL A 243 -23.50 -6.35 19.48
CA VAL A 243 -24.55 -5.53 18.85
C VAL A 243 -25.79 -6.37 18.59
#